data_AF-A0A6N2Z061-F1
#
_entry.id   AF-A0A6N2Z061-F1
#
_cell.length_a   1.000
_cell.length_b   1.000
_cell.length_c   1.000
_cell.angle_alpha   90.00
_cell.angle_beta   90.00
_cell.angle_gamma   90.00
#
_symmetry.space_group_name_H-M   'P 1'
#
loop_
_entity.id
_entity.type
_entity.pdbx_description
1 polymer ?
#
loop_
_entity_poly.entity_id
_entity_poly.type
_entity_poly.pdbx_seq_one_letter_code
_entity_poly.pdbx_strand_id
1 'polypeptide(L)'
;MSKFRCESDFMTESKRIYRAYIDCEKQMKKIIKDVSNLNDLTSEAKERECKKATEEISRKRAGMKMSLSALETKFANWAYDFADLEGAGLSRSLVQALNSGITYSQQELLHLAKKCGNDQSNARLLHDYAKSHGYELKNYVSPEQKIEKFHKMNEMFGKFADDEESKDWLRLPDNEIDIYVGNQLSSVEITPENMEIRPIAKSLDERIERDIEDARREKAKQVDQNGEFLTGFGVEAVEPDVDFYKSKEDREPEKIEAEKKTVREEMSEKVSKLAKEIDERRKDEE
;
A
#
# COMPACT_ATOMS: atom_id res chain seq x y z
N MET A 1 -30.78 2.11 -4.36
CA MET A 1 -30.53 2.10 -2.90
C MET A 1 -29.06 1.82 -2.69
N SER A 2 -28.31 2.80 -2.19
CA SER A 2 -26.89 2.63 -1.84
C SER A 2 -26.74 1.43 -0.90
N LYS A 3 -25.84 0.51 -1.25
CA LYS A 3 -25.57 -0.70 -0.45
C LYS A 3 -24.76 -0.39 0.83
N PHE A 4 -24.16 0.80 0.92
CA PHE A 4 -23.29 1.22 2.00
C PHE A 4 -23.89 2.39 2.76
N ARG A 5 -24.04 2.26 4.08
CA ARG A 5 -24.67 3.28 4.92
C ARG A 5 -23.70 4.35 5.40
N CYS A 6 -22.40 4.06 5.40
CA CYS A 6 -21.34 4.98 5.80
C CYS A 6 -20.00 4.57 5.16
N GLU A 7 -19.00 5.47 5.24
CA GLU A 7 -17.64 5.26 4.73
C GLU A 7 -16.98 4.02 5.32
N SER A 8 -17.14 3.77 6.62
CA SER A 8 -16.54 2.60 7.29
C SER A 8 -17.06 1.25 6.77
N ASP A 9 -18.33 1.16 6.37
CA ASP A 9 -18.91 -0.04 5.78
C ASP A 9 -18.26 -0.34 4.42
N PHE A 10 -18.05 0.71 3.63
CA PHE A 10 -17.36 0.60 2.34
C PHE A 10 -15.90 0.19 2.52
N MET A 11 -15.18 0.77 3.48
CA MET A 11 -13.78 0.43 3.75
C MET A 11 -13.64 -1.04 4.19
N THR A 12 -14.57 -1.52 5.01
CA THR A 12 -14.61 -2.92 5.44
C THR A 12 -14.82 -3.86 4.27
N GLU A 13 -15.78 -3.56 3.40
CA GLU A 13 -16.08 -4.38 2.21
C GLU A 13 -14.93 -4.36 1.19
N SER A 14 -14.27 -3.21 1.02
CA SER A 14 -13.08 -3.09 0.17
C SER A 14 -11.94 -3.96 0.69
N LYS A 15 -11.64 -3.90 1.99
CA LYS A 15 -10.64 -4.79 2.63
C LYS A 15 -10.99 -6.26 2.40
N ARG A 16 -12.27 -6.64 2.53
CA ARG A 16 -12.73 -8.02 2.29
C ARG A 16 -12.46 -8.47 0.85
N ILE A 17 -12.74 -7.61 -0.13
CA ILE A 17 -12.53 -7.92 -1.55
C ILE A 17 -11.05 -8.02 -1.90
N TYR A 18 -10.19 -7.11 -1.40
CA TYR A 18 -8.74 -7.21 -1.61
C TYR A 18 -8.15 -8.46 -0.95
N ARG A 19 -8.63 -8.88 0.22
CA ARG A 19 -8.21 -10.16 0.83
C ARG A 19 -8.61 -11.36 -0.03
N ALA A 20 -9.85 -11.38 -0.51
CA ALA A 20 -10.31 -12.44 -1.41
C ALA A 20 -9.49 -12.49 -2.72
N TYR A 21 -9.05 -11.33 -3.22
CA TYR A 21 -8.13 -11.23 -4.35
C TYR A 21 -6.78 -11.92 -4.05
N ILE A 22 -6.16 -11.58 -2.92
CA ILE A 22 -4.87 -12.16 -2.49
C ILE A 22 -4.99 -13.67 -2.32
N ASP A 23 -6.09 -14.16 -1.73
CA ASP A 23 -6.32 -15.60 -1.55
C ASP A 23 -6.49 -16.34 -2.88
N CYS A 24 -7.21 -15.75 -3.83
CA CYS A 24 -7.34 -16.33 -5.17
C CYS A 24 -5.99 -16.36 -5.90
N GLU A 25 -5.12 -15.36 -5.69
CA GLU A 25 -3.75 -15.36 -6.24
C GLU A 25 -2.90 -16.50 -5.65
N LYS A 26 -2.99 -16.73 -4.33
CA LYS A 26 -2.32 -17.86 -3.66
C LYS A 26 -2.76 -19.20 -4.24
N GLN A 27 -4.05 -19.37 -4.50
CA GLN A 27 -4.58 -20.57 -5.13
C GLN A 27 -4.01 -20.78 -6.54
N MET A 28 -3.94 -19.72 -7.35
CA MET A 28 -3.35 -19.81 -8.70
C MET A 28 -1.87 -20.20 -8.66
N LYS A 29 -1.08 -19.62 -7.75
CA LYS A 29 0.33 -20.00 -7.55
C LYS A 29 0.50 -21.45 -7.14
N LYS A 30 -0.39 -21.95 -6.29
CA LYS A 30 -0.42 -23.35 -5.91
C LYS A 30 -0.68 -24.25 -7.12
N ILE A 31 -1.67 -23.92 -7.95
CA ILE A 31 -1.97 -24.65 -9.19
C ILE A 31 -0.75 -24.68 -10.12
N ILE A 32 -0.08 -23.52 -10.33
CA ILE A 32 1.14 -23.45 -11.15
C ILE A 32 2.25 -24.36 -10.59
N LYS A 33 2.47 -24.31 -9.27
CA LYS A 33 3.47 -25.15 -8.60
C LYS A 33 3.14 -26.64 -8.72
N ASP A 34 1.88 -27.00 -8.53
CA ASP A 34 1.42 -28.38 -8.61
C ASP A 34 1.62 -28.94 -10.02
N VAL A 35 1.33 -28.14 -11.06
CA VAL A 35 1.58 -28.48 -12.48
C VAL A 35 3.08 -28.65 -12.77
N SER A 36 3.92 -27.74 -12.27
CA SER A 36 5.38 -27.80 -12.46
C SER A 36 6.03 -29.03 -11.80
N ASN A 37 5.37 -29.62 -10.80
CA ASN A 37 5.85 -30.80 -10.07
C ASN A 37 5.32 -32.12 -10.62
N LEU A 38 4.59 -32.11 -11.75
CA LEU A 38 4.08 -33.32 -12.40
C LEU A 38 5.24 -34.09 -13.10
N ASN A 39 6.12 -34.69 -12.31
CA ASN A 39 7.29 -35.43 -12.82
C ASN A 39 6.91 -36.84 -13.30
N ASP A 40 5.95 -37.50 -12.66
CA ASP A 40 5.65 -38.94 -12.82
C ASP A 40 4.54 -39.30 -13.83
N LEU A 41 3.99 -38.31 -14.55
CA LEU A 41 2.90 -38.53 -15.52
C LEU A 41 3.41 -38.82 -16.95
N THR A 42 2.60 -39.52 -17.75
CA THR A 42 2.82 -39.63 -19.20
C THR A 42 2.67 -38.26 -19.88
N SER A 43 3.30 -38.05 -21.04
CA SER A 43 3.24 -36.77 -21.78
C SER A 43 1.80 -36.30 -22.05
N GLU A 44 0.91 -37.21 -22.45
CA GLU A 44 -0.51 -36.90 -22.67
C GLU A 44 -1.26 -36.53 -21.38
N ALA A 45 -0.93 -37.16 -20.25
CA ALA A 45 -1.54 -36.84 -18.96
C ALA A 45 -1.05 -35.49 -18.43
N LYS A 46 0.25 -35.18 -18.61
CA LYS A 46 0.80 -33.84 -18.31
C LYS A 46 0.11 -32.76 -19.13
N GLU A 47 -0.08 -32.99 -20.44
CA GLU A 47 -0.74 -32.00 -21.31
C GLU A 47 -2.20 -31.73 -20.89
N ARG A 48 -2.95 -32.78 -20.50
CA ARG A 48 -4.32 -32.62 -20.00
C ARG A 48 -4.39 -31.84 -18.69
N GLU A 49 -3.51 -32.14 -17.75
CA GLU A 49 -3.46 -31.42 -16.46
C GLU A 49 -3.01 -29.97 -16.65
N CYS A 50 -2.04 -29.70 -17.53
CA CYS A 50 -1.66 -28.34 -17.92
C CYS A 50 -2.86 -27.56 -18.50
N LYS A 51 -3.63 -28.15 -19.43
CA LYS A 51 -4.81 -27.48 -20.01
C LYS A 51 -5.87 -27.13 -18.97
N LYS A 52 -6.21 -28.08 -18.07
CA LYS A 52 -7.15 -27.83 -16.98
C LYS A 52 -6.68 -26.70 -16.06
N ALA A 53 -5.40 -26.71 -15.70
CA ALA A 53 -4.81 -25.67 -14.86
C ALA A 53 -4.84 -24.30 -15.53
N THR A 54 -4.51 -24.21 -16.82
CA THR A 54 -4.62 -22.97 -17.59
C THR A 54 -6.06 -22.45 -17.61
N GLU A 55 -7.04 -23.30 -17.91
CA GLU A 55 -8.46 -22.91 -17.90
C GLU A 55 -8.93 -22.43 -16.52
N GLU A 56 -8.50 -23.09 -15.43
CA GLU A 56 -8.84 -22.68 -14.07
C GLU A 56 -8.21 -21.33 -13.70
N ILE A 57 -6.93 -21.12 -14.04
CA ILE A 57 -6.22 -19.85 -13.82
C ILE A 57 -6.92 -18.72 -14.60
N SER A 58 -7.23 -18.94 -15.89
CA SER A 58 -7.94 -17.95 -16.71
C SER A 58 -9.30 -17.60 -16.13
N ARG A 59 -10.06 -18.59 -15.63
CA ARG A 59 -11.36 -18.36 -14.96
C ARG A 59 -11.21 -17.53 -13.69
N LYS A 60 -10.21 -17.83 -12.86
CA LYS A 60 -9.93 -17.07 -11.62
C LYS A 60 -9.52 -15.63 -11.95
N ARG A 61 -8.64 -15.41 -12.93
CA ARG A 61 -8.26 -14.06 -13.42
C ARG A 61 -9.46 -13.26 -13.91
N ALA A 62 -10.35 -13.87 -14.71
CA ALA A 62 -11.57 -13.20 -15.17
C ALA A 62 -12.49 -12.79 -13.99
N GLY A 63 -12.69 -13.68 -13.01
CA GLY A 63 -13.48 -13.38 -11.81
C GLY A 63 -12.89 -12.25 -10.96
N MET A 64 -11.56 -12.19 -10.85
CA MET A 64 -10.84 -11.11 -10.19
C MET A 64 -11.09 -9.76 -10.88
N LYS A 65 -10.92 -9.69 -12.20
CA LYS A 65 -11.15 -8.44 -12.99
C LYS A 65 -12.58 -7.94 -12.83
N MET A 66 -13.56 -8.84 -12.91
CA MET A 66 -14.96 -8.49 -12.68
C MET A 66 -15.20 -7.94 -11.27
N SER A 67 -14.56 -8.54 -10.26
CA SER A 67 -14.72 -8.11 -8.86
C SER A 67 -14.10 -6.74 -8.60
N LEU A 68 -12.91 -6.47 -9.17
CA LEU A 68 -12.25 -5.16 -9.09
C LEU A 68 -13.07 -4.07 -9.79
N SER A 69 -13.53 -4.33 -11.02
CA SER A 69 -14.36 -3.38 -11.79
C SER A 69 -15.70 -3.08 -11.08
N ALA A 70 -16.34 -4.11 -10.54
CA ALA A 70 -17.58 -3.94 -9.77
C ALA A 70 -17.35 -3.17 -8.47
N LEU A 71 -16.20 -3.36 -7.81
CA LEU A 71 -15.81 -2.60 -6.63
C LEU A 71 -15.59 -1.12 -6.98
N GLU A 72 -14.90 -0.84 -8.07
CA GLU A 72 -14.64 0.52 -8.55
C GLU A 72 -15.91 1.29 -8.87
N THR A 73 -16.83 0.64 -9.59
CA THR A 73 -18.13 1.23 -9.94
C THR A 73 -18.93 1.54 -8.66
N LYS A 74 -18.95 0.61 -7.70
CA LYS A 74 -19.62 0.84 -6.41
C LYS A 74 -18.97 1.96 -5.63
N PHE A 75 -17.65 2.10 -5.69
CA PHE A 75 -16.94 3.16 -5.00
C PHE A 75 -17.21 4.52 -5.61
N ALA A 76 -17.13 4.65 -6.94
CA ALA A 76 -17.43 5.89 -7.63
C ALA A 76 -18.87 6.33 -7.35
N ASN A 77 -19.83 5.41 -7.45
CA ASN A 77 -21.23 5.70 -7.10
C ASN A 77 -21.38 6.13 -5.65
N TRP A 78 -20.73 5.43 -4.70
CA TRP A 78 -20.74 5.82 -3.29
C TRP A 78 -20.14 7.21 -3.06
N ALA A 79 -18.98 7.50 -3.64
CA ALA A 79 -18.28 8.77 -3.47
C ALA A 79 -19.09 9.94 -4.02
N TYR A 80 -19.79 9.77 -5.14
CA TYR A 80 -20.67 10.80 -5.70
C TYR A 80 -22.00 10.91 -4.95
N ASP A 81 -22.65 9.80 -4.59
CA ASP A 81 -23.92 9.80 -3.83
C ASP A 81 -23.77 10.50 -2.47
N PHE A 82 -22.61 10.34 -1.80
CA PHE A 82 -22.31 11.00 -0.53
C PHE A 82 -21.80 12.43 -0.66
N ALA A 83 -21.41 12.86 -1.86
CA ALA A 83 -20.91 14.20 -2.13
C ALA A 83 -21.93 15.12 -2.80
N ASP A 84 -23.11 14.58 -3.08
CA ASP A 84 -24.19 15.33 -3.69
C ASP A 84 -24.61 16.48 -2.75
N LEU A 85 -24.55 17.69 -3.29
CA LEU A 85 -24.96 18.92 -2.63
C LEU A 85 -26.48 19.14 -2.78
N GLU A 86 -27.18 18.41 -3.66
CA GLU A 86 -28.64 18.49 -3.81
C GLU A 86 -29.38 17.37 -3.07
N GLY A 87 -28.64 16.34 -2.61
CA GLY A 87 -29.14 15.17 -1.92
C GLY A 87 -29.21 15.28 -0.38
N ALA A 88 -29.80 14.26 0.25
CA ALA A 88 -30.20 14.19 1.67
C ALA A 88 -29.09 14.35 2.74
N GLY A 89 -27.86 14.73 2.36
CA GLY A 89 -26.68 14.84 3.23
C GLY A 89 -26.35 16.25 3.74
N LEU A 90 -26.92 17.31 3.15
CA LEU A 90 -26.61 18.66 3.61
C LEU A 90 -27.28 19.00 4.95
N SER A 91 -26.47 19.40 5.92
CA SER A 91 -26.97 19.99 7.15
C SER A 91 -27.58 21.36 6.85
N ARG A 92 -28.91 21.46 6.95
CA ARG A 92 -29.64 22.73 6.74
C ARG A 92 -29.12 23.85 7.64
N SER A 93 -28.72 23.51 8.87
CA SER A 93 -28.15 24.48 9.81
C SER A 93 -26.76 24.94 9.38
N LEU A 94 -25.94 24.05 8.79
CA LEU A 94 -24.64 24.43 8.25
C LEU A 94 -24.79 25.32 7.01
N VAL A 95 -25.67 24.95 6.08
CA VAL A 95 -25.95 25.77 4.89
C VAL A 95 -26.45 27.15 5.28
N GLN A 96 -27.40 27.23 6.22
CA GLN A 96 -27.91 28.50 6.73
C GLN A 96 -26.83 29.31 7.45
N ALA A 97 -25.97 28.67 8.24
CA ALA A 97 -24.87 29.32 8.93
C ALA A 97 -23.87 29.93 7.93
N LEU A 98 -23.43 29.17 6.93
CA LEU A 98 -22.49 29.66 5.91
C LEU A 98 -23.11 30.75 5.00
N ASN A 99 -24.42 30.69 4.75
CA ASN A 99 -25.15 31.71 3.98
C ASN A 99 -25.63 32.91 4.82
N SER A 100 -25.36 32.95 6.12
CA SER A 100 -25.85 34.00 7.02
C SER A 100 -25.13 35.36 6.85
N GLY A 101 -24.07 35.40 6.04
CA GLY A 101 -23.22 36.59 5.85
C GLY A 101 -22.20 36.81 6.98
N ILE A 102 -22.09 35.87 7.91
CA ILE A 102 -21.09 35.88 8.98
C ILE A 102 -19.75 35.43 8.42
N THR A 103 -18.70 36.23 8.61
CA THR A 103 -17.33 35.82 8.33
C THR A 103 -16.78 34.99 9.49
N TYR A 104 -16.49 33.72 9.22
CA TYR A 104 -15.88 32.81 10.21
C TYR A 104 -14.36 32.95 10.24
N SER A 105 -13.80 32.94 11.45
CA SER A 105 -12.37 32.81 11.69
C SER A 105 -11.86 31.38 11.40
N GLN A 106 -10.54 31.21 11.29
CA GLN A 106 -9.92 29.90 11.08
C GLN A 106 -10.31 28.86 12.14
N GLN A 107 -10.38 29.26 13.42
CA GLN A 107 -10.72 28.36 14.53
C GLN A 107 -12.19 27.94 14.49
N GLU A 108 -13.09 28.85 14.10
CA GLU A 108 -14.52 28.55 13.96
C GLU A 108 -14.79 27.63 12.78
N LEU A 109 -14.15 27.87 11.63
CA LEU A 109 -14.22 26.96 10.48
C LEU A 109 -13.67 25.57 10.84
N LEU A 110 -12.58 25.50 11.62
CA LEU A 110 -12.01 24.23 12.05
C LEU A 110 -12.95 23.48 12.99
N HIS A 111 -13.60 24.21 13.92
CA HIS A 111 -14.60 23.63 14.80
C HIS A 111 -15.80 23.07 14.01
N LEU A 112 -16.29 23.81 13.01
CA LEU A 112 -17.35 23.35 12.12
C LEU A 112 -16.93 22.11 11.33
N ALA A 113 -15.72 22.08 10.81
CA ALA A 113 -15.19 20.94 10.07
C ALA A 113 -15.10 19.66 10.94
N LYS A 114 -14.58 19.79 12.17
CA LYS A 114 -14.54 18.68 13.14
C LYS A 114 -15.94 18.20 13.54
N LYS A 115 -16.90 19.11 13.65
CA LYS A 115 -18.29 18.79 13.98
C LYS A 115 -19.03 18.06 12.84
N CYS A 116 -18.63 18.28 11.59
CA CYS A 116 -19.20 17.58 10.44
C CYS A 116 -18.81 16.09 10.41
N GLY A 117 -17.75 15.69 11.12
CA GLY A 117 -17.32 14.30 11.17
C GLY A 117 -16.99 13.77 9.77
N ASN A 118 -17.50 12.58 9.45
CA ASN A 118 -17.23 11.88 8.19
C ASN A 118 -18.25 12.21 7.08
N ASP A 119 -19.03 13.30 7.24
CA ASP A 119 -20.01 13.73 6.25
C ASP A 119 -19.33 14.48 5.09
N GLN A 120 -19.31 13.83 3.91
CA GLN A 120 -18.64 14.33 2.71
C GLN A 120 -19.29 15.59 2.13
N SER A 121 -20.63 15.65 2.05
CA SER A 121 -21.34 16.84 1.54
C SER A 121 -21.08 18.06 2.42
N ASN A 122 -21.12 17.89 3.75
CA ASN A 122 -20.85 18.99 4.68
C ASN A 122 -19.36 19.39 4.68
N ALA A 123 -18.44 18.43 4.58
CA ALA A 123 -17.00 18.70 4.44
C ALA A 123 -16.67 19.43 3.13
N ARG A 124 -17.33 19.06 2.02
CA ARG A 124 -17.21 19.75 0.72
C ARG A 124 -17.70 21.18 0.81
N LEU A 125 -18.88 21.40 1.40
CA LEU A 125 -19.44 22.73 1.58
C LEU A 125 -18.50 23.64 2.40
N LEU A 126 -17.92 23.10 3.48
CA LEU A 126 -16.95 23.83 4.30
C LEU A 126 -15.64 24.09 3.57
N HIS A 127 -15.14 23.12 2.80
CA HIS A 127 -13.96 23.29 1.97
C HIS A 127 -14.15 24.40 0.94
N ASP A 128 -15.29 24.42 0.24
CA ASP A 128 -15.57 25.41 -0.81
C ASP A 128 -15.75 26.81 -0.21
N TYR A 129 -16.43 26.91 0.94
CA TYR A 129 -16.52 28.15 1.70
C TYR A 129 -15.14 28.64 2.18
N ALA A 130 -14.33 27.77 2.78
CA ALA A 130 -12.99 28.12 3.25
C ALA A 130 -12.14 28.64 2.08
N LYS A 131 -12.19 27.95 0.94
CA LYS A 131 -11.46 28.32 -0.28
C LYS A 131 -11.87 29.68 -0.82
N SER A 132 -13.17 29.99 -0.85
CA SER A 132 -13.64 31.31 -1.30
C SER A 132 -13.22 32.44 -0.36
N HIS A 133 -12.90 32.14 0.89
CA HIS A 133 -12.44 33.08 1.91
C HIS A 133 -10.91 33.07 2.11
N GLY A 134 -10.15 32.44 1.21
CA GLY A 134 -8.68 32.46 1.23
C GLY A 134 -8.04 31.45 2.18
N TYR A 135 -8.78 30.43 2.60
CA TYR A 135 -8.30 29.34 3.44
C TYR A 135 -8.32 27.98 2.71
N GLU A 136 -7.47 27.08 3.16
CA GLU A 136 -7.35 25.70 2.70
C GLU A 136 -7.68 24.78 3.87
N LEU A 137 -8.57 23.81 3.64
CA LEU A 137 -8.88 22.75 4.60
C LEU A 137 -7.93 21.56 4.33
N LYS A 138 -6.84 21.51 5.07
CA LYS A 138 -5.84 20.43 4.99
C LYS A 138 -6.46 19.12 5.49
N ASN A 139 -6.09 18.02 4.84
CA ASN A 139 -6.60 16.65 5.07
C ASN A 139 -8.08 16.43 4.69
N TYR A 140 -8.70 17.39 4.01
CA TYR A 140 -9.88 17.12 3.20
C TYR A 140 -9.47 16.36 1.93
N VAL A 141 -10.25 15.35 1.55
CA VAL A 141 -10.06 14.59 0.32
C VAL A 141 -11.34 14.67 -0.48
N SER A 142 -11.29 15.29 -1.66
CA SER A 142 -12.48 15.44 -2.50
C SER A 142 -12.95 14.09 -3.07
N PRO A 143 -14.23 13.93 -3.42
CA PRO A 143 -14.74 12.71 -4.05
C PRO A 143 -13.95 12.30 -5.29
N GLU A 144 -13.52 13.27 -6.09
CA GLU A 144 -12.73 13.05 -7.29
C GLU A 144 -11.33 12.53 -6.94
N GLN A 145 -10.68 13.10 -5.92
CA GLN A 145 -9.38 12.62 -5.42
C GLN A 145 -9.49 11.22 -4.81
N LYS A 146 -10.59 10.94 -4.11
CA LYS A 146 -10.89 9.62 -3.57
C LYS A 146 -10.97 8.59 -4.70
N ILE A 147 -11.75 8.88 -5.74
CA ILE A 147 -11.90 8.04 -6.94
C ILE A 147 -10.56 7.81 -7.62
N GLU A 148 -9.77 8.87 -7.82
CA GLU A 148 -8.45 8.74 -8.46
C GLU A 148 -7.49 7.84 -7.68
N LYS A 149 -7.39 8.04 -6.37
CA LYS A 149 -6.55 7.19 -5.50
C LYS A 149 -7.01 5.73 -5.51
N PHE A 150 -8.33 5.52 -5.47
CA PHE A 150 -8.90 4.18 -5.51
C PHE A 150 -8.70 3.50 -6.86
N HIS A 151 -8.84 4.24 -7.96
CA HIS A 151 -8.54 3.77 -9.31
C HIS A 151 -7.08 3.34 -9.44
N LYS A 152 -6.13 4.15 -8.97
CA LYS A 152 -4.69 3.79 -8.99
C LYS A 152 -4.40 2.53 -8.20
N MET A 153 -5.03 2.36 -7.03
CA MET A 153 -4.91 1.13 -6.25
C MET A 153 -5.47 -0.06 -7.04
N ASN A 154 -6.67 0.05 -7.60
CA ASN A 154 -7.29 -0.97 -8.43
C ASN A 154 -6.47 -1.31 -9.68
N GLU A 155 -5.87 -0.32 -10.33
CA GLU A 155 -5.02 -0.52 -11.51
C GLU A 155 -3.78 -1.35 -11.14
N MET A 156 -3.15 -1.08 -10.00
CA MET A 156 -2.05 -1.92 -9.52
C MET A 156 -2.51 -3.35 -9.24
N PHE A 157 -3.68 -3.53 -8.63
CA PHE A 157 -4.23 -4.88 -8.45
C PHE A 157 -4.59 -5.55 -9.78
N GLY A 158 -5.14 -4.80 -10.74
CA GLY A 158 -5.52 -5.26 -12.07
C GLY A 158 -4.32 -5.74 -12.90
N LYS A 159 -3.17 -5.06 -12.80
CA LYS A 159 -1.91 -5.49 -13.42
C LYS A 159 -1.53 -6.92 -13.01
N PHE A 160 -1.79 -7.33 -11.76
CA PHE A 160 -1.57 -8.73 -11.34
C PHE A 160 -2.52 -9.72 -12.02
N ALA A 161 -3.75 -9.31 -12.35
CA ALA A 161 -4.70 -10.15 -13.07
C ALA A 161 -4.39 -10.24 -14.57
N ASP A 162 -3.64 -9.26 -15.10
CA ASP A 162 -3.19 -9.19 -16.50
C ASP A 162 -1.82 -9.83 -16.73
N ASP A 163 -0.96 -9.94 -15.69
CA ASP A 163 0.33 -10.60 -15.80
C ASP A 163 0.16 -12.12 -15.97
N GLU A 164 0.19 -12.55 -17.23
CA GLU A 164 0.04 -13.96 -17.59
C GLU A 164 1.24 -14.80 -17.18
N GLU A 165 2.43 -14.20 -17.14
CA GLU A 165 3.72 -14.87 -17.00
C GLU A 165 4.37 -14.67 -15.62
N SER A 166 3.78 -13.85 -14.74
CA SER A 166 4.34 -13.45 -13.42
C SER A 166 5.75 -12.83 -13.54
N LYS A 167 6.07 -12.19 -14.68
CA LYS A 167 7.42 -11.71 -15.00
C LYS A 167 7.68 -10.30 -14.49
N ASP A 168 6.64 -9.48 -14.35
CA ASP A 168 6.75 -8.07 -14.03
C ASP A 168 6.04 -7.78 -12.71
N TRP A 169 6.74 -7.95 -11.57
CA TRP A 169 6.70 -7.03 -10.40
C TRP A 169 7.11 -7.67 -9.05
N LEU A 170 7.81 -6.86 -8.25
CA LEU A 170 8.21 -7.07 -6.86
C LEU A 170 6.99 -7.05 -5.92
N ARG A 171 6.31 -8.20 -5.76
CA ARG A 171 5.16 -8.30 -4.85
C ARG A 171 5.60 -7.96 -3.42
N LEU A 172 4.91 -7.00 -2.78
CA LEU A 172 5.03 -6.83 -1.33
C LEU A 172 4.75 -8.19 -0.67
N PRO A 173 5.56 -8.62 0.32
CA PRO A 173 5.29 -9.86 1.02
C PRO A 173 3.90 -9.81 1.65
N ASP A 174 3.25 -10.96 1.82
CA ASP A 174 1.81 -11.04 2.17
C ASP A 174 1.46 -10.25 3.45
N ASN A 175 2.41 -10.13 4.39
CA ASN A 175 2.31 -9.34 5.62
C ASN A 175 2.30 -7.81 5.37
N GLU A 176 2.93 -7.34 4.29
CA GLU A 176 2.99 -5.94 3.92
C GLU A 176 1.82 -5.51 3.02
N ILE A 177 1.13 -6.45 2.35
CA ILE A 177 -0.02 -6.13 1.51
C ILE A 177 -1.20 -5.62 2.35
N ASP A 178 -1.48 -6.26 3.51
CA ASP A 178 -2.55 -5.79 4.40
C ASP A 178 -2.25 -4.38 4.93
N ILE A 179 -0.97 -4.08 5.22
CA ILE A 179 -0.51 -2.75 5.63
C ILE A 179 -0.67 -1.75 4.48
N TYR A 180 -0.26 -2.14 3.26
CA TYR A 180 -0.38 -1.31 2.07
C TYR A 180 -1.84 -0.98 1.76
N VAL A 181 -2.72 -1.98 1.71
CA VAL A 181 -4.17 -1.80 1.50
C VAL A 181 -4.75 -0.95 2.61
N GLY A 182 -4.35 -1.18 3.87
CA GLY A 182 -4.73 -0.35 5.01
C GLY A 182 -4.36 1.12 4.83
N ASN A 183 -3.12 1.40 4.42
CA ASN A 183 -2.59 2.75 4.22
C ASN A 183 -3.21 3.46 3.01
N GLN A 184 -3.46 2.74 1.91
CA GLN A 184 -4.11 3.32 0.74
C GLN A 184 -5.56 3.66 1.04
N LEU A 185 -6.27 2.76 1.73
CA LEU A 185 -7.63 3.03 2.16
C LEU A 185 -7.67 4.19 3.17
N SER A 186 -6.80 4.23 4.19
CA SER A 186 -6.79 5.37 5.12
C SER A 186 -6.50 6.71 4.43
N SER A 187 -5.74 6.71 3.32
CA SER A 187 -5.49 7.93 2.52
C SER A 187 -6.72 8.49 1.78
N VAL A 188 -7.78 7.69 1.68
CA VAL A 188 -9.06 8.02 1.06
C VAL A 188 -10.10 8.41 2.12
N GLU A 189 -9.87 8.03 3.39
CA GLU A 189 -10.76 8.32 4.51
C GLU A 189 -10.63 9.78 4.97
N ILE A 190 -11.77 10.42 5.26
CA ILE A 190 -11.73 11.69 5.99
C ILE A 190 -11.47 11.39 7.46
N THR A 191 -10.41 11.99 8.00
CA THR A 191 -10.10 11.94 9.44
C THR A 191 -10.32 13.32 10.06
N PRO A 192 -11.50 13.58 10.66
CA PRO A 192 -11.87 14.91 11.17
C PRO A 192 -10.89 15.43 12.22
N GLU A 193 -10.32 14.53 13.02
CA GLU A 193 -9.35 14.85 14.07
C GLU A 193 -8.08 15.52 13.53
N ASN A 194 -7.66 15.11 12.33
CA ASN A 194 -6.46 15.58 11.65
C ASN A 194 -6.71 16.79 10.76
N MET A 195 -7.95 17.27 10.62
CA MET A 195 -8.22 18.44 9.80
C MET A 195 -7.52 19.67 10.37
N GLU A 196 -6.98 20.50 9.48
CA GLU A 196 -6.40 21.79 9.82
C GLU A 196 -6.88 22.83 8.81
N ILE A 197 -7.04 24.08 9.25
CA ILE A 197 -7.34 25.19 8.36
C ILE A 197 -6.14 26.11 8.32
N ARG A 198 -5.69 26.41 7.10
CA ARG A 198 -4.51 27.24 6.87
C ARG A 198 -4.82 28.29 5.79
N PRO A 199 -4.15 29.45 5.77
CA PRO A 199 -4.25 30.36 4.64
C PRO A 199 -3.77 29.68 3.35
N ILE A 200 -4.42 29.97 2.22
CA ILE A 200 -3.94 29.55 0.91
C ILE A 200 -2.58 30.22 0.66
N ALA A 201 -1.58 29.47 0.19
CA ALA A 201 -0.29 30.05 -0.18
C ALA A 201 -0.46 31.04 -1.33
N LYS A 202 0.25 32.15 -1.26
CA LYS A 202 0.24 33.19 -2.29
C LYS A 202 1.18 32.86 -3.44
N SER A 203 2.17 31.99 -3.21
CA SER A 203 3.14 31.56 -4.23
C SER A 203 3.50 30.06 -4.15
N LEU A 204 4.13 29.56 -5.21
CA LEU A 204 4.66 28.18 -5.24
C LEU A 204 5.79 28.00 -4.23
N ASP A 205 6.65 29.01 -4.05
CA ASP A 205 7.76 28.97 -3.10
C ASP A 205 7.25 28.89 -1.65
N GLU A 206 6.22 29.68 -1.29
CA GLU A 206 5.55 29.58 0.02
C GLU A 206 4.90 28.20 0.22
N ARG A 207 4.46 27.54 -0.85
CA ARG A 207 3.93 26.17 -0.77
C ARG A 207 5.05 25.16 -0.54
N ILE A 208 6.17 25.26 -1.26
CA ILE A 208 7.33 24.37 -1.11
C ILE A 208 7.93 24.49 0.29
N GLU A 209 8.10 25.72 0.81
CA GLU A 209 8.60 25.94 2.16
C GLU A 209 7.69 25.34 3.23
N ARG A 210 6.36 25.48 3.07
CA ARG A 210 5.39 24.84 3.96
C ARG A 210 5.47 23.32 3.91
N ASP A 211 5.60 22.74 2.71
CA ASP A 211 5.71 21.29 2.54
C ASP A 211 6.99 20.75 3.21
N ILE A 212 8.11 21.49 3.10
CA ILE A 212 9.37 21.16 3.78
C ILE A 212 9.21 21.24 5.30
N GLU A 213 8.54 22.27 5.81
CA GLU A 213 8.35 22.46 7.24
C GLU A 213 7.39 21.42 7.85
N ASP A 214 6.32 21.07 7.13
CA ASP A 214 5.42 19.98 7.52
C ASP A 214 6.16 18.63 7.54
N ALA A 215 6.99 18.35 6.53
CA ALA A 215 7.82 17.14 6.51
C ALA A 215 8.82 17.10 7.68
N ARG A 216 9.36 18.26 8.09
CA ARG A 216 10.21 18.37 9.29
C ARG A 216 9.42 18.13 10.57
N ARG A 217 8.20 18.67 10.69
CA ARG A 217 7.33 18.45 11.86
C ARG A 217 6.89 17.00 12.01
N GLU A 218 6.52 16.34 10.91
CA GLU A 218 6.17 14.92 10.94
C GLU A 218 7.37 14.05 11.31
N LYS A 219 8.56 14.35 10.79
CA LYS A 219 9.79 13.71 11.26
C LYS A 219 10.04 13.95 12.74
N ALA A 220 9.84 15.17 13.24
CA ALA A 220 10.04 15.50 14.65
C ALA A 220 9.06 14.78 15.59
N LYS A 221 7.83 14.47 15.15
CA LYS A 221 6.87 13.68 15.93
C LYS A 221 7.30 12.21 16.11
N GLN A 222 8.19 11.71 15.25
CA GLN A 222 8.71 10.34 15.31
C GLN A 222 9.94 10.21 16.22
N VAL A 223 10.36 11.31 16.84
CA VAL A 223 11.65 11.44 17.54
C VAL A 223 11.39 11.97 18.96
N ASP A 224 12.08 11.42 19.95
CA ASP A 224 11.99 11.86 21.35
C ASP A 224 12.69 13.21 21.59
N GLN A 225 12.68 13.71 22.83
CA GLN A 225 13.32 14.97 23.21
C GLN A 225 14.86 14.99 23.04
N ASN A 226 15.47 13.83 22.77
CA ASN A 226 16.92 13.65 22.61
C ASN A 226 17.35 13.38 21.16
N GLY A 227 16.43 13.31 20.20
CA GLY A 227 16.77 13.02 18.81
C GLY A 227 16.73 11.54 18.43
N GLU A 228 16.26 10.66 19.32
CA GLU A 228 16.15 9.21 19.06
C GLU A 228 14.74 8.84 18.59
N PHE A 229 14.64 7.95 17.60
CA PHE A 229 13.35 7.49 17.08
C PHE A 229 12.55 6.77 18.18
N LEU A 230 11.27 7.10 18.32
CA LEU A 230 10.34 6.39 19.22
C LEU A 230 10.01 5.01 18.61
N THR A 231 10.96 4.08 18.68
CA THR A 231 10.73 2.67 18.32
C THR A 231 9.87 2.02 19.41
N GLY A 232 8.62 1.71 19.06
CA GLY A 232 7.76 0.87 19.88
C GLY A 232 8.34 -0.53 20.04
N PHE A 233 8.55 -0.93 21.30
CA PHE A 233 8.71 -2.29 21.81
C PHE A 233 9.85 -3.17 21.24
N GLY A 234 11.02 -3.06 21.88
CA GLY A 234 11.77 -4.25 22.34
C GLY A 234 12.61 -5.01 21.31
N VAL A 235 13.02 -4.40 20.20
CA VAL A 235 14.09 -4.97 19.36
C VAL A 235 15.32 -4.11 19.56
N GLU A 236 16.36 -4.66 20.18
CA GLU A 236 17.68 -4.02 20.23
C GLU A 236 18.08 -3.63 18.81
N ALA A 237 18.47 -2.36 18.64
CA ALA A 237 18.95 -1.86 17.37
C ALA A 237 20.16 -2.71 16.96
N VAL A 238 20.00 -3.51 15.90
CA VAL A 238 21.12 -4.20 15.28
C VAL A 238 22.00 -3.10 14.71
N GLU A 239 23.17 -2.89 15.32
CA GLU A 239 24.18 -1.98 14.76
C GLU A 239 24.44 -2.39 13.31
N PRO A 240 24.31 -1.47 12.35
CA PRO A 240 24.59 -1.79 10.96
C PRO A 240 26.06 -2.17 10.83
N ASP A 241 26.31 -3.37 10.28
CA ASP A 241 27.66 -3.85 9.99
C ASP A 241 28.30 -2.95 8.91
N VAL A 242 29.03 -1.95 9.38
CA VAL A 242 29.76 -0.98 8.57
C VAL A 242 31.10 -1.53 8.06
N ASP A 243 31.49 -2.76 8.43
CA ASP A 243 32.76 -3.33 7.95
C ASP A 243 32.72 -3.59 6.44
N PHE A 244 31.54 -3.72 5.84
CA PHE A 244 31.37 -3.80 4.37
C PHE A 244 31.87 -2.54 3.65
N TYR A 245 31.76 -1.37 4.28
CA TYR A 245 32.13 -0.08 3.66
C TYR A 245 33.55 0.38 4.01
N LYS A 246 34.26 -0.32 4.89
CA LYS A 246 35.67 -0.03 5.19
C LYS A 246 36.56 -0.54 4.06
N SER A 247 37.42 0.35 3.57
CA SER A 247 38.42 0.05 2.54
C SER A 247 39.34 -1.10 3.02
N LYS A 248 39.86 -1.92 2.10
CA LYS A 248 40.72 -3.07 2.45
C LYS A 248 42.00 -2.69 3.20
N GLU A 249 42.39 -1.42 3.17
CA GLU A 249 43.58 -0.90 3.86
C GLU A 249 43.30 -0.55 5.34
N ASP A 250 42.02 -0.37 5.72
CA ASP A 250 41.61 -0.01 7.09
C ASP A 250 41.18 -1.21 7.96
N ARG A 251 41.22 -2.44 7.41
CA ARG A 251 40.85 -3.66 8.14
C ARG A 251 42.06 -4.23 8.87
N GLU A 252 41.90 -4.54 10.16
CA GLU A 252 42.95 -5.15 10.98
C GLU A 252 43.50 -6.43 10.33
N PRO A 253 44.84 -6.61 10.25
CA PRO A 253 45.47 -7.69 9.49
C PRO A 253 45.06 -9.10 9.98
N GLU A 254 44.73 -9.26 11.26
CA GLU A 254 44.28 -10.52 11.84
C GLU A 254 42.92 -10.99 11.30
N LYS A 255 42.00 -10.05 11.01
CA LYS A 255 40.68 -10.37 10.43
C LYS A 255 40.78 -10.79 8.97
N ILE A 256 41.69 -10.17 8.21
CA ILE A 256 41.96 -10.54 6.80
C ILE A 256 42.56 -11.94 6.71
N GLU A 257 43.42 -12.32 7.66
CA GLU A 257 44.05 -13.64 7.69
C GLU A 257 43.08 -14.75 8.15
N ALA A 258 42.17 -14.44 9.07
CA ALA A 258 41.07 -15.32 9.45
C ALA A 258 40.10 -15.58 8.27
N GLU A 259 39.69 -14.55 7.53
CA GLU A 259 38.82 -14.69 6.35
C GLU A 259 39.49 -15.50 5.21
N LYS A 260 40.79 -15.29 4.98
CA LYS A 260 41.54 -16.10 3.99
C LYS A 260 41.62 -17.57 4.40
N LYS A 261 41.70 -17.86 5.71
CA LYS A 261 41.75 -19.22 6.23
C LYS A 261 40.40 -19.92 6.09
N THR A 262 39.30 -19.24 6.42
CA THR A 262 37.92 -19.78 6.22
C THR A 262 37.61 -20.01 4.75
N VAL A 263 37.95 -19.09 3.85
CA VAL A 263 37.73 -19.29 2.40
C VAL A 263 38.56 -20.47 1.86
N ARG A 264 39.78 -20.66 2.37
CA ARG A 264 40.63 -21.80 1.98
C ARG A 264 40.09 -23.13 2.50
N GLU A 265 39.53 -23.16 3.71
CA GLU A 265 38.87 -24.34 4.29
C GLU A 265 37.58 -24.69 3.53
N GLU A 266 36.73 -23.71 3.21
CA GLU A 266 35.52 -23.92 2.41
C GLU A 266 35.82 -24.42 0.98
N MET A 267 36.88 -23.89 0.35
CA MET A 267 37.33 -24.35 -0.96
C MET A 267 37.87 -25.79 -0.90
N SER A 268 38.62 -26.12 0.15
CA SER A 268 39.13 -27.49 0.39
C SER A 268 37.98 -28.50 0.58
N GLU A 269 36.92 -28.09 1.28
CA GLU A 269 35.73 -28.91 1.52
C GLU A 269 34.92 -29.12 0.23
N LYS A 270 34.75 -28.07 -0.59
CA LYS A 270 34.08 -28.17 -1.89
C LYS A 270 34.85 -29.06 -2.86
N VAL A 271 36.18 -28.96 -2.91
CA VAL A 271 37.03 -29.82 -3.74
C VAL A 271 36.94 -31.28 -3.28
N SER A 272 36.93 -31.53 -1.96
CA SER A 272 36.77 -32.90 -1.43
C SER A 272 35.39 -33.50 -1.71
N LYS A 273 34.32 -32.69 -1.67
CA LYS A 273 32.97 -33.13 -2.06
C LYS A 273 32.88 -33.46 -3.56
N LEU A 274 33.42 -32.59 -4.41
CA LEU A 274 33.47 -32.83 -5.86
C LEU A 274 34.30 -34.08 -6.20
N ALA A 275 35.42 -34.32 -5.52
CA ALA A 275 36.23 -35.52 -5.73
C ALA A 275 35.45 -36.81 -5.39
N LYS A 276 34.69 -36.80 -4.28
CA LYS A 276 33.82 -37.93 -3.92
C LYS A 276 32.68 -38.14 -4.91
N GLU A 277 32.06 -37.06 -5.39
CA GLU A 277 30.99 -37.14 -6.38
C GLU A 277 31.49 -37.68 -7.74
N ILE A 278 32.73 -37.34 -8.12
CA ILE A 278 33.36 -37.88 -9.34
C ILE A 278 33.69 -39.37 -9.19
N ASP A 279 34.20 -39.80 -8.02
CA ASP A 279 34.50 -41.21 -7.75
C ASP A 279 33.22 -42.07 -7.64
N GLU A 280 32.11 -41.52 -7.14
CA GLU A 280 30.81 -42.19 -7.12
C GLU A 280 30.25 -42.35 -8.54
N ARG A 281 30.30 -41.30 -9.37
CA ARG A 281 29.85 -41.39 -10.77
C ARG A 281 30.69 -42.35 -11.61
N ARG A 282 31.98 -42.51 -11.31
CA ARG A 282 32.84 -43.49 -12.00
C ARG A 282 32.53 -44.94 -11.64
N LYS A 283 31.99 -45.21 -10.44
CA LYS A 283 31.56 -46.55 -10.03
C LYS A 283 30.20 -46.96 -10.61
N ASP A 284 29.39 -45.98 -11.00
CA ASP A 284 28.10 -46.21 -11.66
C ASP A 284 28.24 -46.41 -13.19
N GLU A 285 29.44 -46.17 -13.76
CA GLU A 285 29.75 -46.30 -15.19
C GLU A 285 30.59 -47.55 -15.55
N GLU A 286 31.03 -48.37 -14.58
CA GLU A 286 31.66 -49.70 -14.76
C GLU A 286 30.69 -50.86 -14.49
#